data_AF-A0A924YMY4-F1
#
_entry.id   AF-A0A924YMY4-F1
#
_cell.length_a   1.000
_cell.length_b   1.000
_cell.length_c   1.000
_cell.angle_alpha   90.00
_cell.angle_beta   90.00
_cell.angle_gamma   90.00
#
_symmetry.space_group_name_H-M   'P 1'
#
loop_
_entity.id
_entity.type
_entity.pdbx_description
1 polymer ?
#
loop_
_entity_poly.entity_id
_entity_poly.type
_entity_poly.pdbx_seq_one_letter_code
_entity_poly.pdbx_strand_id
1 'polypeptide(L)'
;MSNSGASQGQSASELISNRIAELGDWRGNTLGRMRKLIQEADPDVVEEWKWMGTPVWSHDGIICTGESYKSVVKLTFAKGASLQDPA
;
A
#
# COMPACT_ATOMS: atom_id res chain seq x y z
N MET A 1 17.44 20.40 -0.91
CA MET A 1 16.30 19.87 -0.12
C MET A 1 15.05 20.18 -0.91
N SER A 2 14.67 19.29 -1.84
CA SER A 2 13.52 19.53 -2.72
C SER A 2 12.27 19.02 -2.02
N ASN A 3 11.36 19.96 -1.80
CA ASN A 3 10.08 19.82 -1.11
C ASN A 3 9.27 18.69 -1.76
N SER A 4 9.19 17.52 -1.13
CA SER A 4 8.34 16.41 -1.57
C SER A 4 6.89 16.90 -1.50
N GLY A 5 6.28 17.10 -2.66
CA GLY A 5 4.90 17.53 -2.80
C GLY A 5 3.95 16.53 -2.16
N ALA A 6 3.67 16.72 -0.88
CA ALA A 6 2.38 16.36 -0.34
C ALA A 6 1.37 17.23 -1.08
N SER A 7 0.53 16.60 -1.89
CA SER A 7 -0.74 17.16 -2.36
C SER A 7 -1.44 17.78 -1.15
N GLN A 8 -1.37 19.10 -1.03
CA GLN A 8 -1.91 19.86 0.10
C GLN A 8 -3.42 19.58 0.19
N GLY A 9 -3.81 18.65 1.07
CA GLY A 9 -5.21 18.37 1.44
C GLY A 9 -5.74 16.95 1.22
N GLN A 10 -5.08 16.08 0.46
CA GLN A 10 -5.58 14.70 0.26
C GLN A 10 -5.06 13.75 1.34
N SER A 11 -5.96 12.92 1.87
CA SER A 11 -5.62 11.83 2.77
C SER A 11 -4.83 10.73 2.05
N ALA A 12 -4.05 9.96 2.80
CA ALA A 12 -3.36 8.79 2.24
C ALA A 12 -4.34 7.79 1.60
N SER A 13 -5.50 7.59 2.22
CA SER A 13 -6.56 6.74 1.69
C SER A 13 -7.08 7.19 0.33
N GLU A 14 -7.24 8.50 0.11
CA GLU A 14 -7.62 9.06 -1.19
C GLU A 14 -6.51 8.88 -2.23
N LEU A 15 -5.24 9.11 -1.86
CA LEU A 15 -4.11 8.90 -2.76
C LEU A 15 -3.98 7.44 -3.21
N ILE A 16 -4.19 6.49 -2.30
CA ILE A 16 -4.21 5.06 -2.62
C ILE A 16 -5.40 4.73 -3.54
N SER A 17 -6.59 5.29 -3.27
CA SER A 17 -7.76 5.11 -4.14
C SER A 17 -7.51 5.62 -5.56
N ASN A 18 -6.93 6.83 -5.69
CA ASN A 18 -6.57 7.42 -6.97
C ASN A 18 -5.54 6.56 -7.69
N ARG A 19 -4.51 6.10 -6.98
CA ARG A 19 -3.48 5.22 -7.55
C ARG A 19 -4.05 3.93 -8.10
N ILE A 20 -4.98 3.31 -7.38
CA ILE A 20 -5.67 2.09 -7.82
C ILE A 20 -6.48 2.37 -9.09
N ALA A 21 -7.21 3.48 -9.14
CA ALA A 21 -8.00 3.88 -10.31
C ALA A 21 -7.12 4.19 -11.53
N GLU A 22 -6.02 4.92 -11.34
CA GLU A 22 -5.07 5.31 -12.38
C GLU A 22 -4.39 4.12 -13.07
N LEU A 23 -4.24 2.98 -12.38
CA LEU A 23 -3.65 1.79 -12.98
C LEU A 23 -4.47 1.25 -14.16
N GLY A 24 -5.80 1.41 -14.13
CA GLY A 24 -6.71 1.13 -15.25
C GLY A 24 -6.76 -0.33 -15.74
N ASP A 25 -6.01 -1.24 -15.13
CA ASP A 25 -5.90 -2.65 -15.54
C ASP A 25 -5.95 -3.60 -14.33
N TRP A 26 -5.59 -4.88 -14.55
CA TRP A 26 -5.63 -5.93 -13.55
C TRP A 26 -4.83 -5.59 -12.27
N ARG A 27 -3.82 -4.72 -12.37
CA ARG A 27 -2.99 -4.30 -11.23
C ARG A 27 -3.79 -3.46 -10.25
N GLY A 28 -4.65 -2.57 -10.76
CA GLY A 28 -5.57 -1.79 -9.94
C GLY A 28 -6.52 -2.70 -9.17
N ASN A 29 -7.17 -3.64 -9.86
CA ASN A 29 -8.06 -4.63 -9.23
C ASN A 29 -7.34 -5.47 -8.17
N THR A 30 -6.10 -5.89 -8.46
CA THR A 30 -5.30 -6.71 -7.53
C THR A 30 -4.88 -5.91 -6.31
N LEU A 31 -4.36 -4.70 -6.49
CA LEU A 31 -3.94 -3.82 -5.39
C LEU A 31 -5.14 -3.41 -4.53
N GLY A 32 -6.30 -3.12 -5.14
CA GLY A 32 -7.54 -2.85 -4.42
C GLY A 32 -8.02 -4.05 -3.60
N ARG A 33 -7.92 -5.27 -4.14
CA ARG A 33 -8.21 -6.49 -3.39
C ARG A 33 -7.26 -6.66 -2.20
N MET A 34 -5.97 -6.42 -2.38
CA MET A 34 -4.98 -6.53 -1.28
C MET A 34 -5.26 -5.51 -0.18
N ARG A 35 -5.53 -4.25 -0.56
CA ARG A 35 -5.93 -3.19 0.39
C ARG A 35 -7.12 -3.61 1.25
N LYS A 36 -8.17 -4.14 0.61
CA LYS A 36 -9.36 -4.64 1.31
C LYS A 36 -9.01 -5.75 2.30
N LEU A 37 -8.21 -6.75 1.89
CA LEU A 37 -7.80 -7.84 2.77
C LEU A 37 -6.97 -7.35 3.98
N ILE A 38 -6.10 -6.36 3.77
CA ILE A 38 -5.31 -5.76 4.85
C ILE A 38 -6.22 -5.07 5.88
N GLN A 39 -7.19 -4.28 5.41
CA GLN A 39 -8.19 -3.63 6.28
C GLN A 39 -9.14 -4.61 6.98
N GLU A 40 -9.47 -5.73 6.34
CA GLU A 40 -10.27 -6.79 6.96
C GLU A 40 -9.48 -7.55 8.04
N ALA A 41 -8.17 -7.75 7.82
CA ALA A 41 -7.30 -8.44 8.77
C ALA A 41 -6.94 -7.57 9.98
N ASP A 42 -6.85 -6.25 9.78
CA ASP A 42 -6.54 -5.27 10.81
C ASP A 42 -7.40 -4.00 10.60
N PRO A 43 -8.58 -3.91 11.27
CA PRO A 43 -9.50 -2.80 11.10
C PRO A 43 -8.94 -1.43 11.53
N ASP A 44 -7.93 -1.41 12.40
CA ASP A 44 -7.29 -0.21 12.91
C ASP A 44 -6.04 0.19 12.10
N VAL A 45 -5.76 -0.53 11.00
CA VAL A 45 -4.61 -0.27 10.15
C VAL A 45 -4.63 1.16 9.59
N VAL A 46 -3.50 1.84 9.72
CA VAL A 46 -3.28 3.17 9.17
C VAL A 46 -2.77 3.05 7.74
N GLU A 47 -3.44 3.73 6.84
CA GLU A 47 -2.97 3.90 5.46
C GLU A 47 -2.05 5.11 5.37
N GLU A 48 -0.92 4.91 4.71
CA GLU A 48 0.11 5.93 4.54
C GLU A 48 0.53 6.02 3.07
N TRP A 49 1.00 7.21 2.68
CA TRP A 49 1.49 7.48 1.34
C TRP A 49 2.95 7.93 1.43
N LYS A 50 3.87 7.04 1.11
CA LYS A 50 5.31 7.24 1.32
C LYS A 50 6.09 7.08 0.01
N TRP A 51 7.34 7.52 0.02
CA TRP A 51 8.34 7.24 -1.03
C TRP A 51 7.82 7.35 -2.47
N MET A 52 7.61 8.58 -2.94
CA MET A 52 7.24 8.87 -4.34
C MET A 52 6.02 8.08 -4.85
N GLY A 53 5.04 7.86 -3.99
CA GLY A 53 3.74 7.33 -4.41
C GLY A 53 3.48 5.87 -4.08
N THR A 54 4.10 5.38 -3.01
CA THR A 54 3.96 4.00 -2.54
C THR A 54 2.90 3.95 -1.43
N PRO A 55 1.79 3.20 -1.64
CA PRO A 55 0.93 2.73 -0.57
C PRO A 55 1.73 2.01 0.53
N VAL A 56 1.49 2.37 1.78
CA VAL A 56 2.07 1.70 2.96
C VAL A 56 0.95 1.50 3.98
N TRP A 57 0.95 0.35 4.65
CA TRP A 57 0.05 0.05 5.75
C TRP A 57 0.84 -0.14 7.04
N SER A 58 0.37 0.46 8.13
CA SER A 58 1.03 0.42 9.43
C SER A 58 0.05 0.30 10.60
N HIS A 59 0.49 -0.36 11.66
CA HIS A 59 -0.16 -0.42 12.96
C HIS A 59 0.96 -0.61 13.98
N ASP A 60 1.24 0.42 14.79
CA ASP A 60 2.42 0.48 15.68
C ASP A 60 3.77 0.22 14.98
N GLY A 61 3.83 0.54 13.69
CA GLY A 61 4.97 0.28 12.81
C GLY A 61 4.54 -0.18 11.43
N ILE A 62 5.46 -0.13 10.46
CA ILE A 62 5.16 -0.54 9.08
C ILE A 62 4.89 -2.05 9.03
N ILE A 63 3.72 -2.43 8.53
CA ILE A 63 3.35 -3.82 8.25
C ILE A 63 3.89 -4.20 6.88
N CYS A 64 3.42 -3.52 5.83
CA CYS A 64 3.85 -3.78 4.46
C CYS A 64 3.70 -2.59 3.51
N THR A 65 4.38 -2.68 2.37
CA THR A 65 4.24 -1.77 1.22
C THR A 65 3.34 -2.38 0.15
N GLY A 66 2.72 -1.55 -0.69
CA GLY A 66 1.90 -1.97 -1.83
C GLY A 66 2.38 -1.39 -3.15
N GLU A 67 3.19 -2.13 -3.88
CA GLU A 67 3.85 -1.66 -5.10
C GLU A 67 3.25 -2.31 -6.35
N SER A 68 3.06 -1.54 -7.41
CA SER A 68 2.59 -2.03 -8.71
C SER A 68 3.70 -1.86 -9.76
N TYR A 69 4.07 -2.96 -10.42
CA TYR A 69 5.04 -2.97 -11.52
C TYR A 69 4.36 -3.36 -12.83
N LYS A 70 5.13 -3.56 -13.91
CA LYS A 70 4.57 -3.96 -15.21
C LYS A 70 3.92 -5.35 -15.16
N SER A 71 4.52 -6.29 -14.43
CA SER A 71 4.13 -7.71 -14.43
C SER A 71 3.61 -8.22 -13.09
N VAL A 72 3.81 -7.47 -12.00
CA VAL A 72 3.49 -7.92 -10.65
C VAL A 72 2.88 -6.80 -9.82
N VAL A 73 2.03 -7.18 -8.87
CA VAL A 73 1.73 -6.39 -7.67
C VAL A 73 2.52 -7.04 -6.54
N LYS A 74 3.33 -6.25 -5.85
CA LYS A 74 4.26 -6.73 -4.82
C LYS A 74 3.87 -6.15 -3.47
N LEU A 75 3.75 -7.02 -2.47
CA LEU A 75 3.68 -6.63 -1.07
C LEU A 75 5.00 -6.97 -0.40
N THR A 76 5.65 -5.98 0.22
CA THR A 76 6.87 -6.21 1.00
C THR A 76 6.55 -6.08 2.48
N PHE A 77 6.59 -7.18 3.22
CA PHE A 77 6.34 -7.17 4.66
C PHE A 77 7.62 -6.88 5.44
N ALA A 78 7.61 -5.84 6.28
CA ALA A 78 8.80 -5.40 7.01
C ALA A 78 9.36 -6.48 7.95
N LYS A 79 8.49 -7.33 8.50
CA LYS A 79 8.84 -8.48 9.35
C LYS A 79 8.43 -9.83 8.75
N GLY A 80 8.21 -9.89 7.43
CA GLY A 80 7.69 -11.09 6.76
C GLY A 80 8.52 -12.36 7.02
N ALA A 81 9.85 -12.23 7.06
CA ALA A 81 10.77 -13.34 7.35
C ALA A 81 10.68 -13.89 8.80
N SER A 82 9.92 -13.24 9.68
CA SER A 82 9.67 -13.74 11.05
C SER A 82 8.56 -14.80 11.07
N LEU A 83 7.77 -14.91 10.00
CA LEU A 83 6.76 -15.94 9.85
C LEU A 83 7.43 -17.22 9.35
N GLN A 84 7.00 -18.35 9.88
CA GLN A 84 7.42 -19.66 9.36
C GLN A 84 6.94 -19.83 7.92
N ASP A 85 7.73 -20.55 7.11
CA ASP A 85 7.28 -20.96 5.80
C ASP A 85 6.03 -21.85 5.98
N PRO A 86 4.94 -21.60 5.25
CA PRO A 86 3.73 -22.42 5.32
C PRO A 86 3.88 -23.87 4.82
N ALA A 87 5.02 -24.25 4.22
CA ALA A 87 5.28 -25.58 3.64
C ALA A 87 5.99 -26.58 4.59
#